data_AF-A0A946XT47-F1
#
_entry.id   AF-A0A946XT47-F1
#
_cell.length_a   1.000
_cell.length_b   1.000
_cell.length_c   1.000
_cell.angle_alpha   90.00
_cell.angle_beta   90.00
_cell.angle_gamma   90.00
#
_symmetry.space_group_name_H-M   'P 1'
#
loop_
_entity.id
_entity.type
_entity.pdbx_description
1 polymer ?
#
loop_
_entity_poly.entity_id
_entity_poly.type
_entity_poly.pdbx_seq_one_letter_code
_entity_poly.pdbx_strand_id
1 'polypeptide(L)' 'MSKAKIKKGVTVTVIAGDDKGKSGKVLHVVPETGRVLIEGVNLVKKHMQKSEDNPQGGVVEREAFLAISNVKVSD' A
#
# COMPACT_ATOMS: atom_id res chain seq x y z
N MET A 1 18.46 -8.41 -10.52
CA MET A 1 17.10 -8.79 -10.06
C MET A 1 17.14 -9.05 -8.56
N SER A 2 16.93 -8.00 -7.75
CA SER A 2 16.84 -8.10 -6.30
C SER A 2 15.63 -8.97 -5.94
N LYS A 3 15.87 -10.10 -5.24
CA LYS A 3 14.82 -10.96 -4.67
C LYS A 3 14.00 -10.16 -3.66
N ALA A 4 12.95 -9.49 -4.10
CA ALA A 4 11.90 -9.03 -3.19
C ALA A 4 11.33 -10.30 -2.53
N LYS A 5 11.55 -10.45 -1.22
CA LYS A 5 11.10 -11.62 -0.44
C LYS A 5 9.56 -11.71 -0.34
N ILE A 6 8.86 -10.65 -0.71
CA ILE A 6 7.41 -10.49 -0.59
C ILE A 6 6.77 -10.64 -1.97
N LYS A 7 5.73 -11.47 -2.05
CA LYS A 7 4.94 -11.69 -3.28
C LYS A 7 3.55 -11.06 -3.13
N LYS A 8 2.91 -10.76 -4.27
CA LYS A 8 1.49 -10.37 -4.29
C LYS A 8 0.63 -11.46 -3.65
N GLY A 9 -0.37 -11.06 -2.88
CA GLY A 9 -1.33 -11.96 -2.24
C GLY A 9 -0.93 -12.50 -0.86
N VAL A 10 0.29 -12.21 -0.37
CA VAL A 10 0.72 -12.56 0.99
C VAL A 10 0.19 -11.52 1.98
N THR A 11 -0.13 -11.95 3.20
CA THR A 11 -0.50 -11.06 4.29
C THR A 11 0.77 -10.57 4.99
N VAL A 12 0.89 -9.26 5.14
CA VAL A 12 2.03 -8.63 5.81
C VAL A 12 1.53 -7.74 6.94
N THR A 13 2.36 -7.60 7.96
CA THR A 13 2.13 -6.69 9.09
C THR A 13 3.13 -5.56 9.04
N VAL A 14 2.67 -4.33 9.27
CA VAL A 14 3.52 -3.13 9.33
C VAL A 14 4.27 -3.10 10.66
N ILE A 15 5.59 -2.98 10.59
CA ILE A 15 6.49 -2.97 11.76
C ILE A 15 6.79 -1.53 12.21
N ALA A 16 6.80 -0.59 11.28
CA ALA A 16 7.24 0.78 11.49
C ALA A 16 6.43 1.79 10.68
N GLY A 17 6.30 3.01 11.21
CA GLY A 17 5.48 4.09 10.64
C GLY A 17 4.17 4.31 11.39
N ASP A 18 3.34 5.22 10.87
CA ASP A 18 2.06 5.61 11.50
C ASP A 18 1.06 4.46 11.57
N ASP A 19 1.13 3.54 10.61
CA ASP A 19 0.27 2.35 10.52
C ASP A 19 0.86 1.11 11.20
N LYS A 20 1.83 1.28 12.12
CA LYS A 20 2.47 0.16 12.84
C LYS A 20 1.43 -0.73 13.53
N GLY A 21 1.55 -2.04 13.31
CA GLY A 21 0.68 -3.06 13.86
C GLY A 21 -0.53 -3.41 12.99
N LYS A 22 -0.83 -2.62 11.94
CA LYS A 22 -1.85 -3.00 10.96
C LYS A 22 -1.34 -4.13 10.08
N SER A 23 -2.23 -5.10 9.82
CA SER A 23 -2.00 -6.19 8.88
C SER A 23 -2.86 -6.00 7.65
N GLY A 24 -2.34 -6.35 6.47
CA GLY A 24 -3.10 -6.28 5.23
C GLY A 24 -2.51 -7.19 4.16
N LYS A 25 -3.29 -7.37 3.10
CA LYS A 25 -2.88 -8.18 1.95
C LYS A 25 -2.07 -7.32 0.98
N VAL A 26 -0.99 -7.88 0.45
CA VAL A 26 -0.19 -7.21 -0.58
C VAL A 26 -0.93 -7.24 -1.91
N LEU A 27 -1.36 -6.07 -2.38
CA LEU A 27 -2.02 -5.90 -3.68
C LEU A 27 -0.99 -5.84 -4.81
N HIS A 28 0.07 -5.04 -4.62
CA HIS A 28 1.11 -4.85 -5.62
C HIS A 28 2.48 -4.74 -4.97
N VAL A 29 3.49 -5.34 -5.59
CA VAL A 29 4.90 -5.15 -5.26
C VAL A 29 5.59 -4.44 -6.42
N VAL A 30 6.40 -3.43 -6.14
CA VAL A 30 7.26 -2.74 -7.12
C VAL A 30 8.71 -3.01 -6.71
N PRO A 31 9.33 -4.09 -7.21
CA PRO A 31 10.66 -4.53 -6.77
C PRO A 31 11.77 -3.53 -7.12
N GLU A 32 11.61 -2.78 -8.21
CA GLU A 32 12.60 -1.81 -8.70
C GLU A 32 12.80 -0.64 -7.72
N THR A 33 11.71 -0.15 -7.15
CA THR A 33 11.73 0.96 -6.18
C THR A 33 11.68 0.49 -4.73
N GLY A 34 11.56 -0.82 -4.50
CA GLY A 34 11.47 -1.40 -3.16
C GLY A 34 10.18 -1.04 -2.42
N ARG A 35 9.06 -0.90 -3.16
CA ARG A 35 7.77 -0.45 -2.63
C ARG A 35 6.70 -1.53 -2.69
N VAL A 36 5.73 -1.47 -1.78
CA VAL A 36 4.58 -2.37 -1.70
C VAL A 36 3.30 -1.60 -1.47
N LEU A 37 2.22 -2.03 -2.12
CA LEU A 37 0.87 -1.56 -1.88
C LEU A 37 0.14 -2.60 -1.06
N ILE A 38 -0.40 -2.19 0.08
CA ILE A 38 -1.06 -3.07 1.04
C ILE A 38 -2.48 -2.55 1.24
N GLU A 39 -3.45 -3.45 1.22
CA GLU A 39 -4.87 -3.13 1.41
C GLU A 39 -5.11 -2.52 2.80
N GLY A 40 -5.82 -1.40 2.85
CA GLY A 40 -6.22 -0.74 4.11
C GLY A 40 -5.09 -0.11 4.92
N VAL A 41 -3.89 0.00 4.35
CA VAL A 41 -2.70 0.58 5.00
C VAL A 41 -2.22 1.79 4.19
N ASN A 42 -1.70 2.81 4.88
CA ASN A 42 -1.16 4.03 4.28
C ASN A 42 -2.19 4.76 3.39
N LEU A 43 -3.36 5.02 3.98
CA LEU A 43 -4.46 5.74 3.32
C LEU A 43 -4.10 7.22 3.18
N VAL A 44 -4.06 7.68 1.93
CA VAL A 44 -3.81 9.09 1.62
C VAL A 44 -5.06 9.74 1.05
N LYS A 45 -5.33 10.96 1.50
CA LYS A 45 -6.40 11.80 0.96
C LYS A 45 -5.93 12.44 -0.33
N LYS A 46 -6.49 11.99 -1.46
CA LYS A 46 -6.21 12.55 -2.78
C LYS A 46 -7.38 13.40 -3.22
N HIS A 47 -7.10 14.66 -3.50
CA HIS A 47 -8.05 15.55 -4.15
C HIS A 47 -8.11 15.19 -5.63
N MET A 48 -9.27 14.73 -6.08
CA MET A 48 -9.51 14.44 -7.49
C MET A 48 -10.48 15.45 -8.08
N GLN A 49 -10.09 16.02 -9.22
CA GLN A 49 -10.99 16.77 -10.07
C GLN A 49 -12.08 15.85 -10.62
N LYS A 50 -13.23 16.42 -10.97
CA LYS A 50 -14.33 15.68 -11.57
C LYS A 50 -13.87 15.01 -12.86
N SER A 51 -14.10 13.70 -12.97
CA SER A 51 -13.81 12.90 -14.17
C SER A 51 -14.98 11.95 -14.45
N GLU A 52 -15.01 11.29 -15.61
CA GLU A 52 -16.03 10.27 -15.92
C GLU A 52 -16.11 9.19 -14.83
N ASP A 53 -14.97 8.76 -14.30
CA ASP A 53 -14.90 7.77 -13.22
C ASP A 53 -15.28 8.33 -11.84
N ASN A 54 -15.24 9.66 -11.66
CA ASN A 54 -15.55 10.35 -10.40
C ASN A 54 -16.38 11.63 -10.68
N PRO A 55 -17.67 11.50 -11.03
CA PRO A 55 -18.49 12.63 -11.48
C PRO A 55 -18.81 13.65 -10.37
N GLN A 56 -18.83 13.23 -9.10
CA GLN A 56 -18.98 14.14 -7.97
C GLN A 56 -17.69 14.94 -7.69
N GLY A 57 -16.52 14.42 -8.05
CA GLY A 57 -15.23 14.95 -7.61
C GLY A 57 -15.09 14.94 -6.08
N GLY A 58 -13.95 15.37 -5.56
CA GLY A 58 -13.76 15.56 -4.12
C GLY A 58 -12.54 14.86 -3.55
N VAL A 59 -12.58 14.63 -2.23
CA VAL A 59 -11.50 13.98 -1.49
C VAL A 59 -11.76 12.48 -1.47
N VAL A 60 -10.90 11.72 -2.14
CA VAL A 60 -10.96 10.27 -2.16
C VAL A 60 -9.80 9.72 -1.35
N GLU A 61 -10.07 8.76 -0.48
CA GLU A 61 -9.03 8.01 0.21
C GLU A 61 -8.57 6.86 -0.68
N ARG A 62 -7.26 6.73 -0.86
CA ARG A 62 -6.63 5.63 -1.61
C ARG A 62 -5.44 5.11 -0.84
N GLU A 63 -5.14 3.82 -0.99
CA GLU A 63 -3.92 3.28 -0.44
C GLU A 63 -2.71 3.83 -1.20
N ALA A 64 -1.63 4.09 -0.46
CA ALA A 64 -0.37 4.52 -1.00
C ALA A 64 0.72 3.47 -0.76
N PHE A 65 1.74 3.52 -1.60
CA PHE A 65 2.89 2.63 -1.48
C PHE A 65 3.65 2.86 -0.18
N LEU A 66 4.03 1.77 0.46
CA LEU A 66 4.92 1.72 1.62
C LEU A 66 6.27 1.09 1.24
N ALA A 67 7.33 1.37 2.01
CA ALA A 67 8.62 0.74 1.82
C ALA A 67 8.62 -0.72 2.28
N ILE A 68 9.28 -1.62 1.53
CA ILE A 68 9.41 -3.04 1.88
C ILE A 68 10.11 -3.25 3.24
N SER A 69 10.98 -2.34 3.65
CA SER A 69 11.67 -2.39 4.95
C SER A 69 10.74 -2.29 6.15
N ASN A 70 9.55 -1.69 5.97
CA ASN A 70 8.65 -1.37 7.06
C ASN A 70 7.59 -2.46 7.28
N VAL A 71 7.69 -3.57 6.55
CA VAL A 71 6.70 -4.66 6.56
C VAL A 71 7.37 -5.99 6.84
N LYS A 72 6.65 -6.86 7.56
CA LYS A 72 7.04 -8.23 7.85
C LYS A 72 6.01 -9.17 7.27
N VAL A 73 6.44 -10.31 6.75
CA VAL A 73 5.53 -11.42 6.44
C VAL A 73 4.96 -11.91 7.77
N SER A 74 3.64 -11.80 7.91
CA SER A 74 2.90 -12.46 8.98
C SER A 74 2.69 -13.90 8.54
N ASP A 75 3.03 -14.86 9.40
CA ASP A 75 2.83 -16.30 9.16
C ASP A 75 1.39 -16.61 8.71
#